data_AF-A0AAW8BFS7-F1
#
_entry.id   AF-A0AAW8BFS7-F1
#
_cell.length_a   1.000
_cell.length_b   1.000
_cell.length_c   1.000
_cell.angle_alpha   90.00
_cell.angle_beta   90.00
_cell.angle_gamma   90.00
#
_symmetry.space_group_name_H-M   'P 1'
#
loop_
_entity.id
_entity.type
_entity.pdbx_description
1 polymer ?
#
loop_
_entity_poly.entity_id
_entity_poly.type
_entity_poly.pdbx_seq_one_letter_code
_entity_poly.pdbx_strand_id
1 'polypeptide(L)'
;MTLGWLNRPAISPVSLYHVTDRLHDGRTVDVPGHQIAPTVSGWLAELGVESPLVDDLARAAQAGDWAAVYAVGEHLSVEVTIAAAA
;
A
#
# COMPACT_ATOMS: atom_id res chain seq x y z
N MET A 1 9.76 -21.74 -40.33
CA MET A 1 10.47 -21.91 -39.05
C MET A 1 11.30 -20.67 -38.80
N THR A 2 10.88 -19.80 -37.87
CA THR A 2 11.68 -19.17 -36.78
C THR A 2 10.82 -18.09 -36.11
N LEU A 3 10.60 -18.28 -34.80
CA LEU A 3 9.70 -17.57 -33.88
C LEU A 3 9.92 -16.05 -33.85
N GLY A 4 8.83 -15.29 -33.79
CA GLY A 4 8.80 -13.94 -33.25
C GLY A 4 8.76 -14.01 -31.71
N TRP A 5 9.90 -13.74 -31.08
CA TRP A 5 10.01 -13.68 -29.62
C TRP A 5 9.49 -12.32 -29.17
N LEU A 6 8.17 -12.20 -29.03
CA LEU A 6 7.59 -11.10 -28.29
C LEU A 6 7.98 -11.32 -26.83
N ASN A 7 9.02 -10.62 -26.38
CA ASN A 7 9.29 -10.42 -24.97
C ASN A 7 8.08 -9.65 -24.40
N ARG A 8 7.01 -10.37 -24.05
CA ARG A 8 5.93 -9.81 -23.25
C ARG A 8 6.58 -9.48 -21.92
N PRO A 9 6.71 -8.20 -21.52
CA PRO A 9 7.03 -7.93 -20.13
C PRO A 9 6.00 -8.69 -19.31
N ALA A 10 6.45 -9.54 -18.40
CA ALA A 10 5.59 -10.07 -17.38
C ALA A 10 5.06 -8.85 -16.63
N ILE A 11 3.82 -8.45 -16.95
CA ILE A 11 3.11 -7.46 -16.16
C ILE A 11 2.86 -8.20 -14.85
N SER A 12 3.77 -8.02 -13.88
CA SER A 12 3.48 -8.43 -12.51
C SER A 12 2.16 -7.75 -12.16
N PRO A 13 1.12 -8.52 -11.79
CA PRO A 13 -0.16 -7.91 -11.44
C PRO A 13 0.13 -6.86 -10.38
N VAL A 14 -0.32 -5.63 -10.62
CA VAL A 14 -0.21 -4.57 -9.62
C VAL A 14 -1.08 -5.00 -8.45
N SER A 15 -0.45 -5.42 -7.35
CA SER A 15 -1.17 -5.69 -6.11
C SER A 15 -1.86 -4.40 -5.68
N LEU A 16 -3.18 -4.47 -5.60
CA LEU A 16 -4.00 -3.45 -4.97
C LEU A 16 -4.07 -3.75 -3.48
N TYR A 17 -3.98 -2.70 -2.69
CA TYR A 17 -4.01 -2.74 -1.24
C TYR A 17 -5.20 -1.95 -0.75
N HIS A 18 -5.98 -2.56 0.13
CA HIS A 18 -7.06 -1.91 0.84
C HIS A 18 -6.45 -1.21 2.05
N VAL A 19 -6.46 0.13 2.03
CA VAL A 19 -5.89 0.96 3.10
C VAL A 19 -7.04 1.62 3.84
N THR A 20 -7.09 1.42 5.15
CA THR A 20 -8.15 1.93 6.03
C THR A 20 -7.54 2.84 7.09
N ASP A 21 -8.01 4.08 7.16
CA ASP A 21 -7.71 4.99 8.26
C ASP A 21 -8.59 4.65 9.47
N ARG A 22 -7.99 4.35 10.61
CA ARG A 22 -8.71 4.08 11.86
C ARG A 22 -8.92 5.33 12.71
N LEU A 23 -8.36 6.49 12.32
CA LEU A 23 -8.49 7.75 13.05
C LEU A 23 -9.77 8.52 12.66
N HIS A 24 -10.15 8.52 11.39
CA HIS A 24 -11.35 9.19 10.86
C HIS A 24 -12.38 8.20 10.31
N ASP A 25 -13.53 8.03 10.97
CA ASP A 25 -14.78 7.35 10.53
C ASP A 25 -14.63 6.05 9.68
N GLY A 26 -13.44 5.43 9.65
CA GLY A 26 -13.11 4.30 8.79
C GLY A 26 -12.94 4.62 7.30
N ARG A 27 -12.39 5.79 6.88
CA ARG A 27 -12.16 6.05 5.44
C ARG A 27 -11.26 4.95 4.86
N THR A 28 -11.68 4.41 3.72
CA THR A 28 -11.03 3.24 3.12
C THR A 28 -10.86 3.43 1.62
N VAL A 29 -9.68 3.11 1.10
CA VAL A 29 -9.34 3.25 -0.33
C VAL A 29 -8.52 2.07 -0.83
N ASP A 30 -8.75 1.67 -2.08
CA ASP A 30 -7.90 0.70 -2.77
C ASP A 30 -6.83 1.43 -3.57
N VAL A 31 -5.56 1.11 -3.31
CA VAL A 31 -4.43 1.77 -3.95
C VAL A 31 -3.34 0.78 -4.36
N PRO A 32 -2.58 1.05 -5.44
CA PRO A 32 -1.32 0.36 -5.69
C PRO A 32 -0.34 0.53 -4.53
N GLY A 33 0.58 -0.43 -4.34
CA GLY A 33 1.55 -0.38 -3.23
C GLY A 33 2.39 0.92 -3.18
N HIS A 34 2.74 1.50 -4.33
CA HIS A 34 3.48 2.76 -4.41
C HIS A 34 2.66 3.99 -4.00
N GLN A 35 1.33 3.88 -3.93
CA GLN A 35 0.41 4.94 -3.50
C GLN A 35 0.06 4.87 -2.00
N ILE A 36 0.49 3.83 -1.28
CA ILE A 36 0.22 3.69 0.16
C ILE A 36 0.78 4.90 0.94
N ALA A 37 2.07 5.20 0.76
CA ALA A 37 2.73 6.32 1.45
C ALA A 37 2.05 7.67 1.20
N PRO A 38 1.88 8.17 -0.05
CA PRO A 38 1.26 9.47 -0.28
C PRO A 38 -0.20 9.53 0.18
N THR A 39 -0.93 8.42 0.11
CA THR A 39 -2.30 8.33 0.63
C THR A 39 -2.33 8.54 2.15
N VAL A 40 -1.55 7.75 2.90
CA VAL A 40 -1.51 7.84 4.35
C VAL A 40 -0.92 9.17 4.81
N SER A 41 0.11 9.70 4.14
CA SER A 41 0.64 11.04 4.40
C SER A 41 -0.43 12.12 4.27
N GLY A 42 -1.28 12.03 3.24
CA GLY A 42 -2.39 12.97 3.06
C GLY A 42 -3.34 12.95 4.26
N TRP A 43 -3.68 11.77 4.77
CA TRP A 43 -4.58 11.61 5.92
C TRP A 43 -3.96 12.14 7.21
N LEU A 44 -2.68 11.84 7.45
CA LEU A 44 -1.97 12.35 8.62
C LEU A 44 -1.80 13.88 8.56
N ALA A 45 -1.58 14.43 7.36
CA ALA A 45 -1.47 15.87 7.17
C ALA A 45 -2.79 16.61 7.47
N GLU A 46 -3.96 15.99 7.23
CA GLU A 46 -5.26 16.53 7.66
C GLU A 46 -5.34 16.69 9.20
N LEU A 47 -4.57 15.89 9.96
CA LEU A 47 -4.41 15.98 11.41
C LEU A 47 -3.22 16.87 11.85
N GLY A 48 -2.47 17.45 10.90
CA GLY A 48 -1.26 18.21 11.17
C GLY A 48 -0.06 17.36 11.56
N VAL A 49 -0.06 16.07 11.20
CA VAL A 49 1.00 15.10 11.52
C VAL A 49 1.76 14.72 10.26
N GLU A 50 3.09 14.70 10.36
CA GLU A 50 3.98 14.11 9.36
C GLU A 50 4.75 12.97 10.03
N SER A 51 4.86 11.82 9.37
CA SER A 51 5.54 10.65 9.93
C SER A 51 6.37 9.94 8.87
N PRO A 52 7.68 9.69 9.09
CA PRO A 52 8.51 8.95 8.15
C PRO A 52 8.12 7.47 8.04
N LEU A 53 7.33 6.97 8.98
CA LEU A 53 6.88 5.58 9.00
C LEU A 53 5.95 5.23 7.82
N VAL A 54 5.39 6.22 7.12
CA VAL A 54 4.57 6.01 5.91
C VAL A 54 5.36 5.35 4.78
N ASP A 55 6.64 5.69 4.62
CA ASP A 55 7.52 5.09 3.61
C ASP A 55 7.88 3.64 3.97
N ASP A 56 8.10 3.39 5.27
CA ASP A 56 8.38 2.05 5.78
C ASP A 56 7.15 1.14 5.64
N LEU A 57 5.95 1.67 5.86
CA LEU A 57 4.69 0.95 5.61
C LEU A 57 4.56 0.54 4.14
N ALA A 58 4.77 1.49 3.21
CA ALA A 58 4.68 1.21 1.78
C ALA A 58 5.75 0.21 1.32
N ARG A 59 6.97 0.28 1.87
CA ARG A 59 8.05 -0.66 1.56
C ARG A 59 7.73 -2.06 2.07
N ALA A 60 7.25 -2.20 3.30
CA ALA A 60 6.86 -3.48 3.89
C ALA A 60 5.73 -4.15 3.09
N ALA A 61 4.70 -3.38 2.72
CA ALA A 61 3.58 -3.87 1.92
C ALA A 61 4.02 -4.40 0.55
N GLN A 62 4.93 -3.67 -0.14
CA GLN A 62 5.48 -4.09 -1.43
C GLN A 62 6.43 -5.30 -1.32
N ALA A 63 7.13 -5.44 -0.20
CA ALA A 63 7.98 -6.60 0.09
C ALA A 63 7.19 -7.84 0.56
N GLY A 64 5.91 -7.68 0.90
CA GLY A 64 5.10 -8.74 1.51
C GLY A 64 5.46 -9.03 2.97
N ASP A 65 6.15 -8.12 3.65
CA ASP A 65 6.49 -8.22 5.07
C ASP A 65 5.30 -7.80 5.93
N TRP A 66 4.31 -8.69 6.03
CA TRP A 66 3.07 -8.40 6.74
C TRP A 66 3.27 -8.15 8.24
N ALA A 67 4.28 -8.77 8.87
CA ALA A 67 4.60 -8.51 10.27
C ALA A 67 5.00 -7.04 10.47
N ALA A 68 5.85 -6.50 9.60
CA ALA A 68 6.20 -5.08 9.62
C ALA A 68 5.01 -4.18 9.25
N VAL A 69 4.18 -4.57 8.27
CA VAL A 69 2.95 -3.82 7.92
C VAL A 69 2.04 -3.64 9.13
N TYR A 70 1.78 -4.72 9.89
CA TYR A 70 0.94 -4.62 11.10
C TYR A 70 1.59 -3.75 12.17
N ALA A 71 2.88 -3.94 12.46
CA ALA A 71 3.58 -3.16 13.49
C ALA A 71 3.59 -1.65 13.17
N VAL A 72 3.88 -1.29 11.93
CA VAL A 72 3.90 0.10 11.48
C VAL A 72 2.47 0.67 11.40
N GLY A 73 1.51 -0.12 10.90
CA GLY A 73 0.10 0.26 10.81
C GLY A 73 -0.53 0.54 12.18
N GLU A 74 -0.14 -0.17 13.24
CA GLU A 74 -0.54 0.15 14.62
C GLU A 74 -0.06 1.54 15.04
N HIS A 75 1.19 1.90 14.76
CA HIS A 75 1.72 3.23 15.10
C HIS A 75 1.04 4.36 14.33
N LEU A 76 0.64 4.11 13.08
CA LEU A 76 -0.02 5.10 12.24
C LEU A 76 -1.55 5.09 12.38
N SER A 77 -2.11 4.14 13.13
CA SER A 77 -3.56 3.87 13.16
C SER A 77 -4.14 3.65 11.75
N VAL A 78 -3.41 2.91 10.92
CA VAL A 78 -3.81 2.50 9.57
C VAL A 78 -3.82 0.98 9.47
N GLU A 79 -4.82 0.43 8.82
CA GLU A 79 -4.85 -0.99 8.43
C GLU A 79 -4.56 -1.11 6.93
N VAL A 80 -3.76 -2.10 6.55
CA VAL A 80 -3.44 -2.41 5.15
C VAL A 80 -3.67 -3.89 4.92
N THR A 81 -4.51 -4.22 3.95
CA THR A 81 -4.73 -5.61 3.50
C THR A 81 -4.57 -5.71 1.98
N ILE A 82 -4.42 -6.93 1.45
CA ILE A 82 -4.41 -7.15 -0.01
C ILE A 82 -5.86 -7.11 -0.49
N ALA A 83 -6.16 -6.27 -1.48
CA ALA A 83 -7.45 -6.31 -2.16
C ALA A 83 -7.55 -7.60 -2.99
N ALA A 84 -8.60 -8.40 -2.77
CA ALA A 84 -8.84 -9.58 -3.58
C ALA A 84 -9.12 -9.17 -5.03
N ALA A 85 -8.52 -9.89 -5.99
CA ALA A 85 -8.91 -9.74 -7.39
C ALA A 85 -10.38 -10.19 -7.54
N ALA A 86 -11.22 -9.30 -8.06
CA ALA A 86 -12.63 -9.58 -8.36
C ALA A 86 -12.79 -10.56 -9.53
#